data_AF-A0A8T2NL58-F1
#
_entry.id   AF-A0A8T2NL58-F1
#
_cell.length_a   1.000
_cell.length_b   1.000
_cell.length_c   1.000
_cell.angle_alpha   90.00
_cell.angle_beta   90.00
_cell.angle_gamma   90.00
#
_symmetry.space_group_name_H-M   'P 1'
#
loop_
_entity.id
_entity.type
_entity.pdbx_description
1 polymer ?
#
loop_
_entity_poly.entity_id
_entity_poly.type
_entity_poly.pdbx_seq_one_letter_code
_entity_poly.pdbx_strand_id
1 'polypeptide(L)'
;MTCTQSHDPDRVKQRETEAETGRDGRRAMAEMRAAVLVMALMLNGANGDFSIPKVSCLIINLEYINCMWLEQGIPEFNYTFHSRHSQREAYRECPVYLVRDGRAVGCRLLYEKGIKFRRLRTRLTTNSSSSERQQEIDLQDLGECRIM
;
A
#
# COMPACT_ATOMS: atom_id res chain seq x y z
N MET A 1 18.84 -75.16 24.36
CA MET A 1 18.58 -73.84 24.98
C MET A 1 19.93 -73.25 25.34
N THR A 2 20.37 -72.20 24.66
CA THR A 2 21.36 -71.26 25.21
C THR A 2 21.44 -70.04 24.30
N CYS A 3 21.00 -68.89 24.82
CA CYS A 3 21.35 -67.57 24.28
C CYS A 3 22.52 -67.04 25.10
N THR A 4 23.56 -66.56 24.43
CA THR A 4 24.60 -65.73 25.06
C THR A 4 24.45 -64.30 24.55
N GLN A 5 23.96 -63.40 25.41
CA GLN A 5 24.08 -61.96 25.19
C GLN A 5 25.45 -61.51 25.71
N SER A 6 26.32 -61.10 24.78
CA SER A 6 27.47 -60.27 25.12
C SER A 6 26.97 -58.83 25.26
N HIS A 7 26.89 -58.36 26.50
CA HIS A 7 26.50 -57.00 26.84
C HIS A 7 27.76 -56.13 26.81
N ASP A 8 28.02 -55.48 25.68
CA ASP A 8 29.10 -54.51 25.50
C ASP A 8 28.53 -53.09 25.73
N PRO A 9 28.80 -52.46 26.89
CA PRO A 9 28.23 -51.17 27.26
C PRO A 9 28.85 -50.00 26.48
N ASP A 10 30.02 -50.16 25.88
CA ASP A 10 30.70 -49.09 25.14
C ASP A 10 30.08 -48.90 23.76
N ARG A 11 29.62 -49.99 23.13
CA ARG A 11 28.99 -49.93 21.80
C ARG A 11 27.61 -49.28 21.80
N VAL A 12 26.88 -49.35 22.92
CA VAL A 12 25.59 -48.65 23.10
C VAL A 12 25.84 -47.15 23.26
N LYS A 13 26.82 -46.79 24.11
CA LYS A 13 27.18 -45.39 24.39
C LYS A 13 27.70 -44.67 23.15
N GLN A 14 28.51 -45.34 22.32
CA GLN A 14 29.01 -44.77 21.06
C GLN A 14 27.89 -44.47 20.06
N ARG A 15 26.89 -45.37 19.95
CA ARG A 15 25.72 -45.15 19.08
C ARG A 15 24.81 -44.03 19.57
N GLU A 16 24.71 -43.82 20.88
CA GLU A 16 23.95 -42.72 21.47
C GLU A 16 24.64 -41.38 21.22
N THR A 17 25.97 -41.28 21.40
CA THR A 17 26.72 -40.05 21.12
C THR A 17 26.70 -39.66 19.64
N GLU A 18 26.80 -40.63 18.73
CA GLU A 18 26.67 -40.40 17.27
C GLU A 18 25.25 -39.99 16.87
N ALA A 19 24.21 -40.56 17.51
CA ALA A 19 22.82 -40.19 17.27
C ALA A 19 22.45 -38.80 17.85
N GLU A 20 23.01 -38.42 19.00
CA GLU A 20 22.85 -37.10 19.61
C GLU A 20 23.56 -36.02 18.80
N THR A 21 24.81 -36.26 18.37
CA THR A 21 25.57 -35.34 17.50
C THR A 21 24.86 -35.15 16.14
N GLY A 22 24.27 -36.21 15.58
CA GLY A 22 23.46 -36.12 14.35
C GLY A 22 22.13 -35.39 14.55
N ARG A 23 21.51 -35.47 15.73
CA ARG A 23 20.26 -34.77 16.07
C ARG A 23 20.51 -33.29 16.35
N ASP A 24 21.61 -32.96 17.00
CA ASP A 24 22.08 -31.58 17.24
C ASP A 24 22.49 -30.89 15.92
N GLY A 25 23.26 -31.57 15.07
CA GLY A 25 23.58 -31.07 13.73
C GLY A 25 22.35 -30.86 12.84
N ARG A 26 21.34 -31.75 12.92
CA ARG A 26 20.05 -31.58 12.21
C ARG A 26 19.21 -30.44 12.78
N ARG A 27 19.27 -30.20 14.10
CA ARG A 27 18.58 -29.10 14.78
C ARG A 27 19.22 -27.75 14.43
N ALA A 28 20.54 -27.66 14.50
CA ALA A 28 21.31 -26.50 14.06
C ALA A 28 21.09 -26.19 12.57
N MET A 29 21.04 -27.21 11.70
CA MET A 29 20.74 -27.02 10.28
C MET A 29 19.28 -26.56 10.04
N ALA A 30 18.32 -27.05 10.83
CA ALA A 30 16.92 -26.62 10.74
C ALA A 30 16.72 -25.17 11.24
N GLU A 31 17.38 -24.80 12.33
CA GLU A 31 17.38 -23.43 12.87
C GLU A 31 18.04 -22.45 11.91
N MET A 32 19.15 -22.83 11.29
CA MET A 32 19.82 -21.99 10.30
C MET A 32 18.98 -21.83 9.03
N ARG A 33 18.25 -22.88 8.60
CA ARG A 33 17.26 -22.79 7.52
C ARG A 33 16.11 -21.85 7.87
N ALA A 34 15.58 -21.93 9.09
CA ALA A 34 14.53 -21.04 9.56
C ALA A 34 15.00 -19.59 9.64
N ALA A 35 16.21 -19.33 10.15
CA ALA A 35 16.80 -17.99 10.23
C ALA A 35 17.04 -17.40 8.83
N VAL A 36 17.50 -18.21 7.86
CA VAL A 36 17.65 -17.79 6.46
C VAL A 36 16.29 -17.48 5.82
N LEU A 37 15.26 -18.28 6.08
CA LEU A 37 13.88 -18.02 5.63
C LEU A 37 13.33 -16.72 6.22
N VAL A 38 13.53 -16.48 7.51
CA VAL A 38 13.12 -15.24 8.17
C VAL A 38 13.89 -14.03 7.62
N MET A 39 15.21 -14.12 7.44
CA MET A 39 16.00 -13.05 6.82
C MET A 39 15.58 -12.78 5.37
N ALA A 40 15.28 -13.81 4.58
CA ALA A 40 14.78 -13.64 3.21
C ALA A 40 13.41 -12.93 3.16
N LEU A 41 12.51 -13.19 4.11
CA LEU A 41 11.23 -12.50 4.22
C LEU A 41 11.40 -11.01 4.57
N MET A 42 12.37 -10.66 5.42
CA MET A 42 12.65 -9.26 5.79
C MET A 42 13.42 -8.49 4.70
N LEU A 43 14.24 -9.18 3.89
CA LEU A 43 14.93 -8.60 2.73
C LEU A 43 13.99 -8.36 1.55
N ASN A 44 12.89 -9.10 1.46
CA ASN A 44 11.73 -8.76 0.62
C ASN A 44 10.87 -7.67 1.28
N GLY A 45 11.50 -6.70 1.95
CA GLY A 45 10.85 -5.50 2.43
C GLY A 45 9.96 -4.97 1.31
N ALA A 46 8.68 -4.75 1.62
CA ALA A 46 7.72 -4.24 0.67
C ALA A 46 8.33 -3.00 0.02
N ASN A 47 8.77 -3.14 -1.23
CA ASN A 47 9.01 -2.00 -2.09
C ASN A 47 7.63 -1.41 -2.29
N GLY A 48 7.22 -0.55 -1.36
CA GLY A 48 6.07 0.31 -1.54
C GLY A 48 6.41 1.13 -2.77
N ASP A 49 5.87 0.71 -3.92
CA ASP A 49 5.91 1.52 -5.12
C ASP A 49 5.21 2.83 -4.74
N PHE A 50 6.00 3.90 -4.56
CA PHE A 50 5.52 5.24 -4.26
C PHE A 50 4.85 5.81 -5.51
N SER A 51 3.77 5.17 -5.91
CA SER A 51 2.92 5.60 -7.00
C SER A 51 2.04 6.74 -6.49
N ILE A 52 1.86 7.75 -7.34
CA ILE A 52 0.99 8.88 -7.03
C ILE A 52 -0.43 8.34 -6.81
N PRO A 53 -1.10 8.69 -5.68
CA PRO A 53 -2.36 8.10 -5.30
C PRO A 53 -3.45 8.40 -6.33
N LYS A 54 -4.42 7.49 -6.44
CA LYS A 54 -5.60 7.71 -7.28
C LYS A 54 -6.49 8.77 -6.65
N VAL A 55 -7.00 9.66 -7.48
CA VAL A 55 -8.04 10.61 -7.10
C VAL A 55 -9.41 9.95 -7.29
N SER A 56 -10.25 10.03 -6.26
CA SER A 56 -11.67 9.68 -6.28
C SER A 56 -12.50 10.92 -5.93
N CYS A 57 -13.58 11.19 -6.66
CA CYS A 57 -14.42 12.37 -6.43
C CYS A 57 -15.86 11.98 -6.07
N LEU A 58 -16.55 12.86 -5.34
CA LEU A 58 -17.94 12.69 -4.93
C LEU A 58 -18.67 14.04 -4.92
N ILE A 59 -19.90 14.08 -5.42
CA ILE A 59 -20.75 15.27 -5.36
C ILE A 59 -21.47 15.29 -4.02
N ILE A 60 -21.32 16.37 -3.25
CA ILE A 60 -21.95 16.53 -1.95
C ILE A 60 -23.07 17.56 -2.06
N ASN A 61 -24.30 17.13 -1.79
CA ASN A 61 -25.50 17.96 -1.75
C ASN A 61 -25.74 18.88 -2.98
N LEU A 62 -25.10 18.62 -4.12
CA LEU A 62 -25.09 19.50 -5.30
C LEU A 62 -24.55 20.92 -4.98
N GLU A 63 -23.73 21.06 -3.94
CA GLU A 63 -23.12 22.34 -3.53
C GLU A 63 -21.63 22.38 -3.87
N TYR A 64 -20.96 21.25 -3.71
CA TYR A 64 -19.54 21.11 -3.99
C TYR A 64 -19.18 19.68 -4.37
N ILE A 65 -17.98 19.53 -4.92
CA ILE A 65 -17.38 18.26 -5.27
C ILE A 65 -16.16 18.07 -4.38
N ASN A 66 -16.09 16.96 -3.66
CA ASN A 66 -14.90 16.55 -2.93
C ASN A 66 -14.13 15.56 -3.77
N CYS A 67 -12.88 15.88 -4.11
CA CYS A 67 -11.93 14.94 -4.69
C CYS A 67 -10.89 14.58 -3.62
N MET A 68 -10.69 13.30 -3.34
CA MET A 68 -9.78 12.80 -2.30
C MET A 68 -8.77 11.82 -2.89
N TRP A 69 -7.60 11.74 -2.29
CA TRP A 69 -6.52 10.82 -2.67
C TRP A 69 -5.96 10.08 -1.46
N LEU A 70 -6.87 9.61 -0.59
CA LEU A 70 -6.56 8.96 0.69
C LEU A 70 -6.84 7.45 0.69
N GLU A 71 -7.03 6.83 -0.47
CA GLU A 71 -7.36 5.39 -0.58
C GLU A 71 -6.27 4.51 0.06
N GLN A 72 -5.00 4.91 -0.08
CA GLN A 72 -3.85 4.23 0.51
C GLN A 72 -3.45 4.80 1.90
N GLY A 73 -4.29 5.65 2.50
CA GLY A 73 -4.00 6.35 3.75
C GLY A 73 -3.49 7.77 3.54
N ILE A 74 -2.96 8.39 4.61
CA ILE A 74 -2.45 9.77 4.55
C ILE A 74 -1.19 9.76 3.67
N PRO A 75 -1.14 10.57 2.60
CA PRO A 75 0.01 10.61 1.70
C PRO A 75 1.27 11.02 2.46
N GLU A 76 2.41 10.47 2.06
CA GLU A 76 3.71 10.86 2.62
C GLU A 76 4.11 12.27 2.19
N PHE A 77 3.78 12.63 0.95
CA PHE A 77 4.14 13.91 0.33
C PHE A 77 2.95 14.87 0.26
N ASN A 78 3.26 16.17 0.18
CA ASN A 78 2.27 17.18 -0.15
C ASN A 78 2.07 17.23 -1.67
N TYR A 79 0.85 16.90 -2.09
CA TYR A 79 0.44 16.93 -3.48
C TYR A 79 -0.27 18.24 -3.83
N THR A 80 -0.02 18.72 -5.03
CA THR A 80 -0.74 19.84 -5.64
C THR A 80 -1.79 19.29 -6.60
N PHE A 81 -3.04 19.71 -6.40
CA PHE A 81 -4.17 19.25 -7.20
C PHE A 81 -4.58 20.30 -8.21
N HIS A 82 -4.69 19.89 -9.47
CA HIS A 82 -5.22 20.72 -10.54
C HIS A 82 -6.40 20.05 -11.24
N SER A 83 -7.34 20.87 -11.73
CA SER A 83 -8.50 20.38 -12.45
C SER A 83 -8.93 21.27 -13.62
N ARG A 84 -9.67 20.69 -14.56
CA ARG A 84 -10.39 21.38 -15.65
C ARG A 84 -11.55 20.55 -16.16
N HIS A 85 -12.56 21.19 -16.76
CA HIS A 85 -13.71 20.48 -17.34
C HIS A 85 -13.59 20.37 -18.87
N SER A 86 -13.06 21.39 -19.53
CA SER A 86 -12.83 21.39 -20.99
C SER A 86 -11.35 21.19 -21.33
N GLN A 87 -11.06 20.57 -22.47
CA GLN A 87 -9.69 20.53 -22.99
C GLN A 87 -9.16 21.92 -23.40
N ARG A 88 -10.08 22.84 -23.73
CA ARG A 88 -9.75 24.23 -24.07
C ARG A 88 -9.51 25.10 -22.82
N GLU A 89 -9.92 24.64 -21.65
CA GLU A 89 -9.66 25.32 -20.39
C GLU A 89 -8.26 24.96 -19.89
N ALA A 90 -7.56 25.96 -19.31
CA ALA A 90 -6.34 25.72 -18.56
C ALA A 90 -6.65 24.97 -17.26
N TYR A 91 -5.70 24.16 -16.80
CA TYR A 91 -5.77 23.57 -15.47
C TYR A 91 -5.75 24.67 -14.42
N ARG A 92 -6.68 24.59 -13.45
CA ARG A 92 -6.72 25.46 -12.28
C ARG A 92 -6.34 24.67 -11.06
N GLU A 93 -5.52 25.26 -10.19
CA GLU A 93 -5.22 24.68 -8.89
C GLU A 93 -6.47 24.60 -8.02
N CYS A 94 -6.47 23.67 -7.07
CA CYS A 94 -7.49 23.53 -6.06
C CYS A 94 -7.81 24.86 -5.36
N PRO A 95 -9.07 25.29 -5.33
CA PRO A 95 -9.44 26.52 -4.62
C PRO A 95 -9.48 26.32 -3.10
N VAL A 96 -9.81 25.11 -2.62
CA VAL A 96 -9.91 24.80 -1.19
C VAL A 96 -9.39 23.39 -0.93
N TYR A 97 -8.22 23.28 -0.29
CA TYR A 97 -7.65 22.00 0.11
C TYR A 97 -8.33 21.43 1.35
N LEU A 98 -8.52 20.11 1.36
CA LEU A 98 -8.88 19.35 2.54
C LEU A 98 -7.60 18.81 3.17
N VAL A 99 -7.36 19.15 4.44
CA VAL A 99 -6.11 18.86 5.13
C VAL A 99 -6.36 17.90 6.29
N ARG A 100 -5.51 16.89 6.42
CA ARG A 100 -5.47 15.97 7.56
C ARG A 100 -4.02 15.80 8.01
N ASP A 101 -3.78 15.94 9.31
CA ASP A 101 -2.45 15.84 9.92
C ASP A 101 -1.40 16.73 9.22
N GLY A 102 -1.81 17.93 8.83
CA GLY A 102 -0.96 18.91 8.16
C GLY A 102 -0.68 18.64 6.68
N ARG A 103 -1.30 17.61 6.07
CA ARG A 103 -1.09 17.25 4.67
C ARG A 103 -2.36 17.39 3.85
N ALA A 104 -2.22 17.81 2.59
CA ALA A 104 -3.33 17.87 1.66
C ALA A 104 -3.76 16.44 1.28
N VAL A 105 -5.01 16.10 1.59
CA VAL A 105 -5.61 14.77 1.34
C VAL A 105 -6.79 14.82 0.37
N GLY A 106 -7.21 16.03 0.02
CA GLY A 106 -8.30 16.25 -0.92
C GLY A 106 -8.41 17.70 -1.37
N CYS A 107 -9.34 17.92 -2.28
CA CYS A 107 -9.71 19.21 -2.84
C CYS A 107 -11.23 19.33 -2.87
N ARG A 108 -11.74 20.52 -2.51
CA ARG A 108 -13.14 20.89 -2.70
C ARG A 108 -13.27 21.84 -3.88
N LEU A 109 -14.04 21.42 -4.88
CA LEU A 109 -14.41 22.25 -6.04
C LEU A 109 -15.84 22.75 -5.88
N LEU A 110 -16.13 23.93 -6.41
CA LEU A 110 -17.49 24.46 -6.46
C LEU A 110 -18.35 23.62 -7.42
N TYR A 111 -19.60 23.36 -7.03
CA TYR A 111 -20.56 22.75 -7.93
C TYR A 111 -21.32 23.83 -8.71
N GLU A 112 -21.30 23.74 -10.03
CA GLU A 112 -22.11 24.57 -10.91
C GLU A 112 -23.22 23.74 -11.55
N LYS A 113 -24.40 24.32 -11.78
CA LYS A 113 -25.50 23.60 -12.42
C LYS A 113 -25.06 23.07 -13.80
N GLY A 114 -25.30 21.78 -14.03
CA GLY A 114 -24.93 21.10 -15.27
C GLY A 114 -23.49 20.58 -15.29
N ILE A 115 -22.67 20.86 -14.27
CA ILE A 115 -21.30 20.33 -14.19
C ILE A 115 -21.27 18.81 -14.13
N LYS A 116 -22.31 18.18 -13.57
CA LYS A 116 -22.44 16.73 -13.50
C LYS A 116 -22.42 16.04 -14.86
N PHE A 117 -22.81 16.73 -15.94
CA PHE A 117 -22.77 16.18 -17.31
C PHE A 117 -21.43 16.43 -18.02
N ARG A 118 -20.43 16.96 -17.31
CA ARG A 118 -19.09 17.27 -17.85
C ARG A 118 -18.07 16.30 -17.27
N ARG A 119 -17.07 15.96 -18.08
CA ARG A 119 -15.92 15.16 -17.65
C ARG A 119 -14.96 16.06 -16.88
N LEU A 120 -14.55 15.63 -15.69
CA LEU A 120 -13.56 16.31 -14.85
C LEU A 120 -12.18 15.70 -15.13
N ARG A 121 -11.25 16.50 -15.64
CA ARG A 121 -9.85 16.09 -15.74
C ARG A 121 -9.10 16.61 -14.54
N THR A 122 -8.41 15.71 -13.86
CA THR A 122 -7.62 15.99 -12.68
C THR A 122 -6.16 15.69 -12.96
N ARG A 123 -5.27 16.45 -12.32
CA ARG A 123 -3.83 16.24 -12.33
C ARG A 123 -3.31 16.40 -10.91
N LEU A 124 -2.67 15.37 -10.41
CA LEU A 124 -2.02 15.36 -9.10
C LEU A 124 -0.50 15.36 -9.33
N THR A 125 0.19 16.36 -8.78
CA THR A 125 1.65 16.52 -8.90
C THR A 125 2.28 16.58 -7.52
N THR A 126 3.54 16.17 -7.44
CA THR A 126 4.36 16.27 -6.22
C THR A 126 5.48 17.29 -6.46
N ASN A 127 5.90 18.00 -5.40
CA ASN A 127 6.97 18.99 -5.50
C ASN A 127 8.36 18.38 -5.82
N SER A 128 8.58 17.10 -5.51
CA SER A 128 9.88 16.45 -5.55
C SER A 128 10.16 15.59 -6.79
N SER A 129 9.24 15.49 -7.76
CA SER A 129 9.48 14.70 -8.97
C SER A 129 8.67 15.19 -10.18
N SER A 130 9.14 14.87 -11.38
CA SER A 130 8.40 15.07 -12.65
C SER A 130 7.23 14.09 -12.83
N SER A 131 6.92 13.29 -11.80
CA SER A 131 5.83 12.34 -11.84
C SER A 131 4.52 13.07 -11.64
N GLU A 132 3.57 12.81 -12.52
CA GLU A 132 2.20 13.28 -12.38
C GLU A 132 1.22 12.13 -12.59
N ARG A 133 0.06 12.22 -11.94
CA ARG A 133 -1.07 11.36 -12.24
C ARG A 133 -2.19 12.19 -12.82
N GLN A 134 -2.52 11.92 -14.08
CA GLN A 134 -3.68 12.52 -14.74
C GLN A 134 -4.82 11.50 -14.82
N GLN A 135 -6.03 11.93 -14.46
CA GLN A 135 -7.24 11.10 -14.53
C GLN A 135 -8.39 11.88 -15.16
N GLU A 136 -9.26 11.18 -15.87
CA GLU A 136 -10.53 11.70 -16.34
C GLU A 136 -11.64 10.98 -15.56
N ILE A 137 -12.50 11.76 -14.91
CA ILE A 137 -13.57 11.30 -14.04
C ILE A 137 -14.89 11.75 -14.66
N ASP A 138 -15.79 10.82 -14.94
CA ASP A 138 -17.15 11.17 -15.35
C ASP A 138 -17.96 11.55 -14.12
N LEU A 139 -18.43 12.81 -14.08
CA LEU A 139 -19.21 13.30 -12.95
C LEU A 139 -20.66 12.75 -12.95
N GLN A 140 -21.11 12.12 -14.06
CA GLN A 140 -22.44 11.51 -14.17
C GLN A 140 -22.54 10.21 -13.38
N ASP A 141 -21.43 9.48 -13.29
CA ASP A 141 -21.35 8.19 -12.62
C ASP A 141 -21.00 8.31 -11.12
N LEU A 142 -20.83 9.54 -10.63
CA LEU A 142 -20.55 9.77 -9.20
C LEU A 142 -21.83 9.61 -8.38
N GLY A 143 -21.75 8.82 -7.31
CA GLY A 143 -22.83 8.71 -6.34
C GLY A 143 -23.18 10.08 -5.76
N GLU A 144 -24.45 10.45 -5.76
CA GLU A 144 -24.91 11.66 -5.07
C GLU A 144 -24.98 11.36 -3.56
N CYS A 145 -24.04 11.92 -2.79
CA CYS A 145 -24.10 11.78 -1.34
C CYS A 145 -24.97 12.90 -0.76
N ARG A 146 -26.18 12.52 -0.31
CA ARG A 146 -27.09 13.39 0.44
C ARG A 146 -26.79 13.26 1.93
N ILE A 147 -26.34 14.35 2.54
CA ILE A 147 -26.26 14.44 4.00
C ILE A 147 -27.63 14.97 4.45
N MET A 148 -28.45 14.10 5.04
CA MET A 148 -29.74 14.44 5.64
C MET A 148 -29.56 15.07 7.02
#